data_AF-A0A7V9T1N9-F1
#
_entry.id   AF-A0A7V9T1N9-F1
#
_cell.length_a   1.000
_cell.length_b   1.000
_cell.length_c   1.000
_cell.angle_alpha   90.00
_cell.angle_beta   90.00
_cell.angle_gamma   90.00
#
_symmetry.space_group_name_H-M   'P 1'
#
loop_
_entity.id
_entity.type
_entity.pdbx_description
1 polymer ?
#
loop_
_entity_poly.entity_id
_entity_poly.type
_entity_poly.pdbx_seq_one_letter_code
_entity_poly.pdbx_strand_id
1 'polypeptide(L)' 'MAESLLLSAVAGIALAVWLLQRSRRGRARAHREDVDHAELEAAEREVRDLESGTAPEDGFSGDDWGPGAGGHRT' A
#
# COMPACT_ATOMS: atom_id res chain seq x y z
N MET A 1 -6.35 -12.94 -43.55
CA MET A 1 -7.23 -13.62 -42.57
C MET A 1 -6.47 -14.11 -41.34
N ALA A 2 -5.36 -14.84 -41.47
CA ALA A 2 -4.58 -15.29 -40.31
C ALA A 2 -3.95 -14.13 -39.51
N GLU A 3 -3.44 -13.11 -40.20
CA GLU A 3 -2.85 -11.91 -39.58
C GLU A 3 -3.84 -11.13 -38.71
N SER A 4 -5.06 -10.91 -39.22
CA SER A 4 -6.14 -10.28 -38.47
C SER A 4 -6.56 -11.09 -37.24
N LEU A 5 -6.57 -12.42 -37.33
CA LEU A 5 -6.85 -13.29 -36.18
C LEU A 5 -5.76 -13.19 -35.11
N LEU A 6 -4.50 -13.10 -35.53
CA LEU A 6 -3.35 -12.99 -34.65
C LEU A 6 -3.34 -11.63 -33.92
N LEU A 7 -3.64 -10.55 -34.64
CA LEU A 7 -3.80 -9.21 -34.06
C LEU A 7 -4.96 -9.16 -33.06
N SER A 8 -6.12 -9.75 -33.38
CA SER A 8 -7.25 -9.82 -32.46
C SER A 8 -6.93 -10.62 -31.20
N ALA A 9 -6.19 -11.73 -31.33
CA ALA A 9 -5.77 -12.54 -30.19
C ALA A 9 -4.81 -11.76 -29.27
N VAL A 10 -3.82 -11.07 -29.83
CA VAL A 10 -2.88 -10.25 -29.07
C VAL A 10 -3.60 -9.10 -28.36
N ALA A 11 -4.51 -8.41 -29.04
CA ALA A 11 -5.30 -7.33 -28.44
C ALA A 11 -6.19 -7.85 -27.29
N GLY A 12 -6.82 -9.01 -27.46
CA GLY A 12 -7.64 -9.65 -26.42
C GLY A 12 -6.82 -10.02 -25.18
N ILE A 13 -5.63 -10.61 -25.37
CA ILE A 13 -4.73 -10.98 -24.27
C ILE A 13 -4.25 -9.71 -23.54
N ALA A 14 -3.82 -8.68 -24.28
CA ALA A 14 -3.37 -7.42 -23.70
C ALA A 14 -4.49 -6.76 -22.86
N LEU A 15 -5.71 -6.76 -23.35
CA LEU A 15 -6.87 -6.24 -22.64
C LEU A 15 -7.17 -7.04 -21.36
N ALA A 16 -7.12 -8.38 -21.43
CA ALA A 16 -7.34 -9.25 -20.28
C ALA A 16 -6.27 -9.02 -19.18
N VAL A 17 -4.99 -8.93 -19.56
CA VAL A 17 -3.89 -8.62 -18.64
C VAL A 17 -4.07 -7.24 -18.01
N TRP A 18 -4.45 -6.24 -18.80
CA TRP A 18 -4.70 -4.88 -18.30
C TRP A 18 -5.84 -4.84 -17.28
N LEU A 19 -6.96 -5.52 -17.55
CA LEU A 19 -8.09 -5.63 -16.62
C LEU A 19 -7.69 -6.35 -15.34
N LEU A 20 -6.90 -7.43 -15.44
CA LEU A 20 -6.43 -8.17 -14.27
C LEU A 20 -5.52 -7.32 -13.39
N GLN A 21 -4.57 -6.58 -13.98
CA GLN A 21 -3.72 -5.64 -13.24
C GLN A 21 -4.51 -4.51 -12.58
N ARG A 22 -5.52 -3.96 -13.27
CA ARG A 22 -6.40 -2.93 -12.71
C ARG A 22 -7.18 -3.45 -11.49
N SER A 23 -7.68 -4.69 -11.55
CA SER A 23 -8.38 -5.31 -10.42
C SER A 23 -7.48 -5.49 -9.19
N ARG A 24 -6.20 -5.81 -9.38
CA ARG A 24 -5.22 -5.98 -8.29
C ARG A 24 -4.90 -4.64 -7.61
N ARG A 25 -4.80 -3.55 -8.37
CA ARG A 25 -4.60 -2.20 -7.83
C ARG A 25 -5.82 -1.68 -7.04
N GLY A 26 -7.03 -2.12 -7.41
CA GLY A 26 -8.26 -1.82 -6.65
C GLY A 26 -8.39 -2.61 -5.34
N ARG A 27 -7.96 -3.88 -5.32
CA ARG A 27 -8.04 -4.72 -4.10
C ARG A 27 -7.14 -4.26 -2.96
N ALA A 28 -6.03 -3.60 -3.24
CA ALA A 28 -5.18 -3.01 -2.18
C ALA A 28 -5.90 -1.93 -1.36
N ARG A 29 -6.97 -1.32 -1.88
CA ARG A 29 -7.80 -0.34 -1.17
C ARG A 29 -9.01 -0.94 -0.44
N ALA A 30 -9.35 -2.19 -0.70
CA ALA A 30 -10.50 -2.86 -0.10
C ALA A 30 -10.20 -3.46 1.28
N HIS A 31 -8.93 -3.59 1.67
CA HIS A 31 -8.54 -4.06 3.00
C HIS A 31 -8.66 -2.97 4.09
N ARG A 32 -9.60 -2.04 3.91
CA ARG A 32 -9.88 -0.94 4.85
C ARG A 32 -11.14 -1.19 5.67
N GLU A 33 -11.86 -2.27 5.38
CA GLU A 33 -13.13 -2.61 6.04
C GLU A 33 -12.94 -3.21 7.44
N ASP A 34 -11.73 -3.65 7.80
CA ASP A 34 -11.44 -4.30 9.09
C ASP A 34 -10.69 -3.38 10.08
N VAL A 35 -10.67 -2.06 9.84
CA VAL A 35 -10.03 -1.12 10.76
C VAL A 35 -11.04 -0.70 11.82
N ASP A 36 -10.87 -1.20 13.05
CA ASP A 36 -11.70 -0.78 14.18
C ASP A 36 -11.35 0.67 14.57
N HIS A 37 -12.25 1.59 14.22
CA HIS A 37 -12.09 3.00 14.55
C HIS A 37 -12.09 3.28 16.05
N ALA A 38 -12.73 2.44 16.87
CA ALA A 38 -12.71 2.58 18.32
C ALA A 38 -11.34 2.17 18.91
N GLU A 39 -10.72 1.12 18.36
CA GLU A 39 -9.35 0.72 18.72
C GLU A 39 -8.33 1.82 18.35
N LEU A 40 -8.47 2.41 17.16
CA LEU A 40 -7.64 3.54 16.74
C LEU A 40 -7.79 4.76 17.68
N GLU A 41 -9.01 5.12 18.04
CA GLU A 41 -9.25 6.26 18.94
C GLU A 41 -8.66 6.01 20.34
N ALA A 42 -8.74 4.78 20.84
CA ALA A 42 -8.13 4.39 22.11
C ALA A 42 -6.59 4.51 22.05
N ALA A 43 -5.97 4.04 20.96
CA ALA A 43 -4.53 4.15 20.76
C ALA A 43 -4.05 5.60 20.65
N GLU A 44 -4.79 6.47 19.94
CA GLU A 44 -4.47 7.91 19.87
C GLU A 44 -4.56 8.59 21.23
N ARG A 45 -5.48 8.15 22.08
CA ARG A 45 -5.62 8.66 23.45
C ARG A 45 -4.45 8.25 24.32
N GLU A 46 -4.05 6.98 24.27
CA GLU A 46 -2.89 6.47 24.99
C GLU A 46 -1.60 7.22 24.62
N VAL A 47 -1.37 7.47 23.32
CA VAL A 47 -0.23 8.26 22.83
C VAL A 47 -0.28 9.70 23.33
N ARG A 48 -1.47 10.33 23.33
CA ARG A 48 -1.64 11.69 23.86
C ARG A 48 -1.40 11.75 25.37
N ASP A 49 -1.78 10.71 26.10
CA ASP A 49 -1.59 10.60 27.55
C ASP A 49 -0.13 10.28 27.93
N LEU A 50 0.64 9.67 27.01
CA LEU A 50 2.08 9.41 27.14
C LEU A 50 2.97 10.66 26.96
N GLU A 51 2.41 11.77 26.48
CA GLU A 51 3.14 12.96 26.06
C GLU A 51 3.64 13.83 27.24
N SER A 52 4.32 13.22 28.22
CA SER A 52 4.92 13.89 29.37
C SER A 52 6.45 13.77 29.49
N GLY A 53 7.19 13.53 28.40
CA GLY A 53 8.65 13.77 28.44
C GLY A 53 9.58 13.02 27.49
N THR A 54 9.11 12.37 26.42
CA THR A 54 10.01 11.73 25.44
C THR A 54 9.87 12.41 24.10
N ALA A 55 10.93 13.09 23.67
CA ALA A 55 10.99 13.68 22.36
C ALA A 55 11.23 12.56 21.32
N PRO A 56 10.53 12.52 20.18
CA PRO A 56 10.65 11.44 19.19
C PRO A 56 12.08 11.29 18.62
N GLU A 57 12.90 12.33 18.75
CA GLU A 57 14.33 12.35 18.42
C GLU A 57 15.24 11.63 19.42
N ASP A 58 14.79 11.34 20.64
CA ASP A 58 15.57 10.63 21.67
C ASP A 58 15.56 9.12 21.43
N GLY A 59 16.39 8.67 20.47
CA GLY A 59 16.76 7.25 20.31
C GLY A 59 16.17 6.51 19.10
N PHE A 60 15.44 7.19 18.23
CA PHE A 60 14.84 6.58 17.05
C PHE A 60 15.77 6.64 15.82
N SER A 61 16.46 5.54 15.54
CA SER A 61 17.14 5.35 14.24
C SER A 61 16.07 4.97 13.20
N GLY A 62 15.61 5.97 12.46
CA GLY A 62 14.49 5.85 11.51
C GLY A 62 14.74 5.01 10.25
N ASP A 63 15.83 4.25 10.20
CA ASP A 63 16.28 3.55 8.99
C ASP A 63 15.78 2.10 8.88
N ASP A 64 15.17 1.53 9.94
CA ASP A 64 14.91 0.07 10.03
C ASP A 64 13.44 -0.33 9.88
N TRP A 65 12.61 0.50 9.23
CA TRP A 65 11.18 0.22 8.97
C TRP A 65 10.90 -0.85 7.89
N GLY A 66 11.82 -1.80 7.72
CA GLY A 66 11.71 -2.90 6.78
C GLY A 66 12.11 -2.56 5.34
N PRO A 67 12.13 -3.58 4.44
CA PRO A 67 12.72 -3.45 3.12
C PRO A 67 12.04 -2.36 2.29
N GLY A 68 12.79 -1.30 1.96
CA GLY A 68 12.34 -0.18 1.11
C GLY A 68 12.04 1.14 1.82
N ALA A 69 12.09 1.18 3.16
CA ALA A 69 11.92 2.43 3.91
C ALA A 69 13.14 3.38 3.76
N GLY A 70 14.34 2.81 3.62
CA GLY A 70 15.58 3.53 3.32
C GLY A 70 15.74 3.82 1.82
N GLY A 71 14.81 4.57 1.22
CA GLY A 71 14.95 5.02 -0.16
C GLY A 71 16.03 6.11 -0.29
N HIS A 72 17.31 5.73 -0.29
CA HIS A 72 18.41 6.62 -0.67
C HIS A 72 18.22 6.99 -2.15
N ARG A 73 17.66 8.16 -2.42
CA ARG A 73 17.58 8.72 -3.79
C ARG A 73 18.93 9.35 -4.09
N THR A 74 19.74 8.65 -4.88
CA THR A 74 20.85 9.24 -5.64
C THR A 74 20.32 10.18 -6.71
#